data_AF-A0AAV9RG68-F1
#
_entry.id   AF-A0AAV9RG68-F1
#
_cell.length_a   1.000
_cell.length_b   1.000
_cell.length_c   1.000
_cell.angle_alpha   90.00
_cell.angle_beta   90.00
_cell.angle_gamma   90.00
#
_symmetry.space_group_name_H-M   'P 1'
#
loop_
_entity.id
_entity.type
_entity.pdbx_description
1 polymer ?
#
loop_
_entity_poly.entity_id
_entity_poly.type
_entity_poly.pdbx_seq_one_letter_code
_entity_poly.pdbx_strand_id
1 'polypeptide(L)'
;AGHLAELRRRVSMLEETIKELEAQQCHGIFIWRLKGFSALMRNQEAGLPVVEHSPGFYTGRPGYKLCLRLPCNTPAPAVSTILLFCPHYQGF
;
A
#
# COMPACT_ATOMS: atom_id res chain seq x y z
N ALA A 1 -30.87 3.73 -10.97
CA ALA A 1 -29.70 2.91 -10.57
C ALA A 1 -28.36 3.42 -11.13
N GLY A 2 -28.29 3.90 -12.39
CA GLY A 2 -27.02 4.30 -13.02
C GLY A 2 -26.30 5.52 -12.39
N HIS A 3 -27.04 6.52 -11.91
CA HIS A 3 -26.43 7.74 -11.34
C HIS A 3 -25.63 7.46 -10.06
N LEU A 4 -26.12 6.56 -9.19
CA LEU A 4 -25.43 6.17 -7.96
C LEU A 4 -24.12 5.41 -8.27
N ALA A 5 -24.12 4.57 -9.30
CA ALA A 5 -22.93 3.83 -9.73
C ALA A 5 -21.86 4.77 -10.31
N GLU A 6 -22.28 5.76 -11.11
CA GLU A 6 -21.41 6.82 -11.64
C GLU A 6 -20.79 7.66 -10.52
N LEU A 7 -21.59 8.08 -9.53
CA LEU A 7 -21.12 8.81 -8.35
C LEU A 7 -20.10 7.99 -7.56
N ARG A 8 -20.36 6.71 -7.29
CA ARG A 8 -19.42 5.82 -6.60
C ARG A 8 -18.09 5.69 -7.36
N ARG A 9 -18.15 5.52 -8.68
CA ARG A 9 -16.95 5.44 -9.53
C ARG A 9 -16.12 6.73 -9.43
N ARG A 10 -16.77 7.89 -9.50
CA ARG A 10 -16.09 9.19 -9.39
C ARG A 10 -15.44 9.39 -8.03
N VAL A 11 -16.11 9.00 -6.95
CA VAL A 11 -15.52 9.05 -5.60
C VAL A 11 -14.27 8.17 -5.52
N SER A 12 -14.32 6.92 -6.00
CA SER A 12 -13.16 6.04 -6.02
C SER A 12 -11.98 6.60 -6.83
N MET A 13 -12.25 7.21 -7.99
CA MET A 13 -11.21 7.87 -8.80
C MET A 13 -10.58 9.07 -8.08
N LEU A 14 -11.39 9.89 -7.39
CA LEU A 14 -10.89 11.02 -6.62
C LEU A 14 -10.06 10.55 -5.42
N GLU A 15 -10.49 9.51 -4.73
CA GLU A 15 -9.73 8.89 -3.64
C GLU A 15 -8.37 8.35 -4.12
N GLU A 16 -8.31 7.75 -5.31
CA GLU A 16 -7.07 7.28 -5.92
C GLU A 16 -6.15 8.45 -6.30
N THR A 17 -6.72 9.50 -6.92
CA THR A 17 -5.97 10.72 -7.28
C THR A 17 -5.38 11.39 -6.04
N ILE A 18 -6.14 11.50 -4.96
CA ILE A 18 -5.67 12.08 -3.69
C ILE A 18 -4.51 11.25 -3.14
N LYS A 19 -4.64 9.92 -3.11
CA LYS A 19 -3.54 9.03 -2.67
C LYS A 19 -2.29 9.22 -3.51
N GLU A 20 -2.41 9.39 -4.82
CA GLU A 20 -1.26 9.65 -5.69
C GLU A 20 -0.62 11.02 -5.44
N LEU A 21 -1.41 12.06 -5.16
CA LEU A 21 -0.90 13.39 -4.82
C LEU A 21 -0.19 13.41 -3.47
N GLU A 22 -0.76 12.76 -2.45
CA GLU A 22 -0.14 12.57 -1.13
C GLU A 22 1.18 11.80 -1.24
N ALA A 23 1.19 10.75 -2.07
CA ALA A 23 2.38 9.95 -2.38
C ALA A 23 3.51 10.73 -3.08
N GLN A 24 3.18 11.80 -3.81
CA GLN A 24 4.17 12.66 -4.46
C GLN A 24 4.80 13.69 -3.52
N GLN A 25 4.22 13.92 -2.34
CA GLN A 25 4.71 14.87 -1.33
C GLN A 25 5.60 14.23 -0.27
N CYS A 26 6.04 12.98 -0.43
CA CYS A 26 6.76 12.31 0.64
C CYS A 26 8.15 12.90 0.92
N HIS A 27 8.76 13.71 0.05
CA HIS A 27 10.07 14.34 0.30
C HIS A 27 11.15 13.38 0.89
N GLY A 28 11.07 12.08 0.56
CA GLY A 28 11.95 11.04 1.11
C GLY A 28 11.48 10.37 2.41
N ILE A 29 10.41 10.83 3.05
CA ILE A 29 9.82 10.27 4.27
C ILE A 29 8.38 9.80 3.98
N PHE A 30 8.16 8.48 4.04
CA PHE A 30 6.85 7.87 3.85
C PHE A 30 6.36 7.20 5.13
N ILE A 31 5.16 7.54 5.58
CA ILE A 31 4.52 6.95 6.76
C ILE A 31 3.35 6.08 6.31
N TRP A 32 3.48 4.76 6.53
CA TRP A 32 2.43 3.80 6.22
C TRP A 32 1.70 3.35 7.49
N ARG A 33 0.41 3.70 7.59
CA ARG A 33 -0.46 3.22 8.67
C ARG A 33 -1.18 1.94 8.26
N LEU A 34 -0.83 0.82 8.90
CA LEU A 34 -1.56 -0.44 8.77
C LEU A 34 -2.94 -0.33 9.43
N LYS A 35 -3.98 -0.65 8.67
CA LYS A 35 -5.36 -0.73 9.18
C LYS A 35 -5.71 -2.19 9.44
N GLY A 36 -6.54 -2.45 10.46
CA GLY A 36 -7.02 -3.80 10.73
C GLY A 36 -5.95 -4.77 11.21
N PHE A 37 -4.91 -4.27 11.91
CA PHE A 37 -3.79 -5.09 12.38
C PHE A 37 -4.22 -6.36 13.14
N SER A 38 -5.24 -6.27 13.99
CA SER A 38 -5.76 -7.44 14.71
C SER A 38 -6.29 -8.54 13.79
N ALA A 39 -6.83 -8.20 12.62
CA ALA A 39 -7.27 -9.20 11.64
C ALA A 39 -6.08 -9.87 10.94
N LEU A 40 -5.04 -9.09 10.62
CA LEU A 40 -3.78 -9.62 10.07
C LEU A 40 -3.13 -10.61 11.03
N MET A 41 -3.09 -10.28 12.33
CA MET A 41 -2.56 -11.17 13.37
C MET A 41 -3.38 -12.45 13.50
N ARG A 42 -4.73 -12.37 13.52
CA ARG A 42 -5.57 -13.58 13.57
C ARG A 42 -5.38 -14.47 12.35
N ASN A 43 -5.24 -13.88 11.16
CA ASN A 43 -4.98 -14.64 9.94
C ASN A 43 -3.61 -15.32 9.99
N GLN A 44 -2.59 -14.63 10.51
CA GLN A 44 -1.27 -15.21 10.75
C GLN A 44 -1.33 -16.36 11.76
N GLU A 45 -2.03 -16.20 12.90
CA GLU A 45 -2.23 -17.25 13.90
C GLU A 45 -2.95 -18.47 13.32
N ALA A 46 -3.88 -18.24 12.39
CA ALA A 46 -4.55 -19.29 11.62
C ALA A 46 -3.67 -19.93 10.53
N GLY A 47 -2.40 -19.50 10.40
CA GLY A 47 -1.46 -19.99 9.39
C GLY A 47 -1.77 -19.53 7.97
N LEU A 48 -2.64 -18.54 7.78
CA LEU A 48 -2.95 -17.98 6.47
C LEU A 48 -1.82 -17.07 6.00
N PRO A 49 -1.47 -17.09 4.70
CA PRO A 49 -0.50 -16.17 4.17
C PRO A 49 -1.08 -14.74 4.16
N VAL A 50 -0.46 -13.84 4.91
CA VAL A 50 -0.78 -12.43 5.00
C VAL A 50 0.35 -11.62 4.39
N VAL A 51 0.03 -10.85 3.34
CA VAL A 51 0.97 -9.94 2.68
C VAL A 51 0.24 -8.62 2.46
N GLU A 52 0.72 -7.58 3.13
CA GLU A 52 0.19 -6.23 2.98
C GLU A 52 1.08 -5.39 2.07
N HIS A 53 0.47 -4.53 1.27
CA HIS A 53 1.15 -3.61 0.38
C HIS A 53 0.78 -2.17 0.74
N SER A 54 1.78 -1.28 0.84
CA SER A 54 1.52 0.14 0.98
C SER A 54 1.03 0.74 -0.34
N PRO A 55 0.35 1.90 -0.29
CA PRO A 55 0.23 2.77 -1.46
C PRO A 55 1.61 3.06 -2.06
N GLY A 56 1.65 3.24 -3.38
CA GLY A 56 2.88 3.64 -4.05
C GLY A 56 3.24 5.07 -3.66
N PHE A 57 4.51 5.33 -3.35
CA PHE A 57 5.05 6.64 -2.96
C PHE A 57 6.28 7.00 -3.79
N TYR A 58 6.55 8.29 -3.93
CA TYR A 58 7.72 8.77 -4.66
C TYR A 58 8.85 9.17 -3.70
N THR A 59 10.09 8.82 -4.05
CA THR A 59 11.26 9.22 -3.25
C THR A 59 11.56 10.72 -3.32
N GLY A 60 11.12 11.41 -4.38
CA GLY A 60 11.36 12.83 -4.61
C GLY A 60 11.02 13.22 -6.07
N ARG A 61 11.31 14.47 -6.46
CA ARG A 61 11.26 14.93 -7.86
C ARG A 61 12.64 15.44 -8.29
N PRO A 62 13.27 14.83 -9.33
CA PRO A 62 12.92 13.55 -9.95
C PRO A 62 13.19 12.36 -9.00
N GLY A 63 12.38 11.28 -9.07
CA GLY A 63 12.51 10.14 -8.16
C GLY A 63 11.74 8.89 -8.61
N TYR A 64 11.93 7.79 -7.89
CA TYR A 64 11.32 6.49 -8.19
C TYR A 64 9.97 6.33 -7.48
N LYS A 65 9.01 5.67 -8.14
CA LYS A 65 7.76 5.19 -7.50
C LYS A 65 8.05 3.85 -6.83
N LEU A 66 7.91 3.78 -5.51
CA LEU A 66 8.17 2.60 -4.68
C LEU A 66 6.89 2.20 -3.95
N CYS A 67 6.78 0.95 -3.51
CA CYS A 67 5.80 0.51 -2.52
C CYS A 67 6.46 -0.37 -1.46
N LEU A 68 5.96 -0.34 -0.24
CA LEU A 68 6.39 -1.23 0.84
C LEU A 68 5.57 -2.52 0.78
N ARG A 69 6.21 -3.66 1.01
CA ARG A 69 5.57 -4.96 1.13
C ARG A 69 5.91 -5.56 2.49
N LEU A 70 4.88 -5.89 3.25
CA LEU A 70 4.99 -6.49 4.57
C LEU A 70 4.45 -7.93 4.53
N PRO A 71 5.31 -8.95 4.49
CA PRO A 71 4.92 -10.33 4.75
C PRO A 71 4.74 -10.54 6.25
N CYS A 72 3.58 -11.04 6.66
CA CYS A 72 3.23 -11.35 8.06
C CYS A 72 3.21 -12.87 8.30
N ASN A 73 4.12 -13.61 7.64
CA ASN A 73 4.06 -15.08 7.55
C ASN A 73 5.12 -15.81 8.38
N THR A 74 5.92 -15.12 9.18
CA THR A 74 6.97 -15.79 9.96
C THR A 74 6.44 -16.16 11.34
N PRO A 75 6.39 -17.45 11.72
CA PRO A 75 6.02 -17.89 13.07
C PRO A 75 7.13 -17.63 14.10
N ALA A 76 8.15 -16.83 13.77
CA ALA A 76 9.23 -16.46 14.67
C ALA A 76 9.03 -15.03 15.17
N PRO A 77 9.26 -14.71 16.46
CA PRO A 77 9.19 -13.36 17.02
C PRO A 77 10.25 -12.39 16.48
N ALA A 78 10.94 -12.74 15.40
CA ALA A 78 12.08 -12.04 14.87
C ALA A 78 11.82 -11.62 13.42
N VAL A 79 11.69 -10.30 13.26
CA VAL A 79 11.85 -9.56 12.01
C VAL A 79 10.69 -9.72 11.01
N SER A 80 9.68 -8.88 11.16
CA SER A 80 8.86 -8.44 10.03
C SER A 80 9.77 -7.65 9.07
N THR A 81 10.42 -8.34 8.13
CA THR A 81 11.25 -7.69 7.11
C THR A 81 10.34 -6.87 6.19
N ILE A 82 10.42 -5.55 6.29
CA ILE A 82 9.79 -4.66 5.32
C ILE A 82 10.62 -4.73 4.05
N LEU A 83 10.02 -5.24 2.97
CA LEU A 83 10.65 -5.26 1.66
C LEU A 83 10.22 -4.01 0.89
N LEU A 84 11.19 -3.25 0.37
CA LEU A 84 10.91 -2.25 -0.65
C LEU A 84 10.71 -2.95 -1.99
N PHE A 85 9.55 -2.73 -2.60
CA PHE A 85 9.25 -3.19 -3.94
C PHE A 85 9.24 -1.98 -4.87
N CYS A 86 10.09 -2.01 -5.89
CA CYS A 86 10.00 -1.11 -7.02
C CYS A 86 9.20 -1.87 -8.08
N PRO A 87 7.91 -1.56 -8.32
CA PRO A 87 7.24 -2.11 -9.48
C PRO A 87 8.04 -1.62 -10.68
N HIS A 88 8.75 -2.55 -11.33
CA HIS A 88 9.41 -2.26 -12.60
C HIS A 88 8.37 -1.59 -13.49
N TYR A 89 8.65 -0.36 -13.90
CA TYR A 89 7.88 0.33 -14.94
C TYR A 89 7.93 -0.58 -16.18
N GLN A 90 6.90 -1.39 -16.38
CA GLN A 90 6.63 -1.95 -17.69
C GLN A 90 6.07 -0.75 -18.47
N GLY A 91 6.96 -0.14 -19.24
CA GLY A 91 6.72 1.12 -19.95
C GLY A 91 5.61 1.02 -20.99
N PHE A 92 5.31 2.21 -21.52
CA PHE A 92 4.59 2.47 -22.78
C PHE A 92 4.71 1.37 -23.82
#